data_AF-K0WIV1-F1
#
_entry.id   AF-K0WIV1-F1
#
_cell.length_a   1.000
_cell.length_b   1.000
_cell.length_c   1.000
_cell.angle_alpha   90.00
_cell.angle_beta   90.00
_cell.angle_gamma   90.00
#
_symmetry.space_group_name_H-M   'P 1'
#
loop_
_entity.id
_entity.type
_entity.pdbx_description
1 polymer ?
#
loop_
_entity_poly.entity_id
_entity_poly.type
_entity_poly.pdbx_seq_one_letter_code
_entity_poly.pdbx_strand_id
1 'polypeptide(L)'
;MNFSRTTRLMLTGAAFFSLAGSAFALDGADLLKKLNAAYAAQGGTISADGIDISGTTVTLKNVSVKPTAGESLPIGEVTLSGVEEDEDGGYYIEEAAFPDINKTQDGVTVTAQELTLGGISVPSTPGGDTLDTMMLYETAHTGPLKVVKDGAEVFSVLESDMNLTLREDESGFDFDGAFKSMKADLSKAEDAQSKDAIEKLALQHVQGDITMKGAWELAPGTIDVSEIAFDFTNIGKLNLGFKISGYTMAFMKSMQDAMKESEANANKEQSQQALGLAMLGLMQQLSFEGAKVRFDDASITKRALDYAGSQQNMSGKQMADSLKAMTPIMLAQLNIPELQNAVSAAVNTFLDDPKSLTVSAAPEKPVPFPTIVGAAMGAPNTLPQVLGVKVSAND
;
A
#
# COMPACT_ATOMS: atom_id res chain seq x y z
N MET A 1 -20.65 34.43 -82.54
CA MET A 1 -21.70 34.18 -81.52
C MET A 1 -21.08 33.41 -80.35
N ASN A 2 -21.71 33.40 -79.18
CA ASN A 2 -21.07 33.33 -77.86
C ASN A 2 -20.46 31.97 -77.40
N PHE A 3 -19.77 32.08 -76.25
CA PHE A 3 -19.45 31.07 -75.21
C PHE A 3 -18.19 30.18 -75.38
N SER A 4 -17.48 29.76 -74.32
CA SER A 4 -17.04 30.39 -73.03
C SER A 4 -16.33 29.35 -72.13
N ARG A 5 -15.28 29.74 -71.37
CA ARG A 5 -14.76 29.07 -70.14
C ARG A 5 -14.33 27.57 -70.35
N THR A 6 -13.58 26.84 -69.53
CA THR A 6 -12.88 26.94 -68.21
C THR A 6 -11.69 25.93 -68.30
N THR A 7 -10.59 25.89 -67.54
CA THR A 7 -10.17 26.46 -66.23
C THR A 7 -8.66 26.85 -66.30
N ARG A 8 -7.99 27.05 -65.16
CA ARG A 8 -6.53 27.24 -64.97
C ARG A 8 -5.85 25.96 -64.42
N LEU A 9 -4.53 26.07 -64.22
CA LEU A 9 -3.65 25.35 -63.27
C LEU A 9 -2.96 24.06 -63.73
N MET A 10 -1.70 24.21 -64.15
CA MET A 10 -0.57 23.38 -63.67
C MET A 10 0.71 24.24 -63.68
N LEU A 11 1.00 24.93 -62.57
CA LEU A 11 2.28 25.64 -62.38
C LEU A 11 2.53 26.03 -60.90
N THR A 12 2.96 25.05 -60.10
CA THR A 12 3.67 25.14 -58.79
C THR A 12 3.87 23.71 -58.31
N GLY A 13 4.92 23.33 -57.59
CA GLY A 13 6.11 24.06 -57.12
C GLY A 13 6.79 23.19 -56.05
N ALA A 14 8.11 23.06 -56.07
CA ALA A 14 8.81 22.19 -55.13
C ALA A 14 8.78 22.76 -53.70
N ALA A 15 8.26 21.99 -52.74
CA ALA A 15 8.32 22.28 -51.31
C ALA A 15 8.19 20.98 -50.48
N PHE A 16 9.25 20.15 -50.50
CA PHE A 16 9.43 19.02 -49.58
C PHE A 16 10.68 19.27 -48.71
N PHE A 17 10.69 20.40 -48.00
CA PHE A 17 11.72 20.73 -47.02
C PHE A 17 11.09 20.92 -45.63
N SER A 18 11.77 20.34 -44.64
CA SER A 18 11.61 20.57 -43.20
C SER A 18 10.19 20.44 -42.60
N LEU A 19 9.76 19.20 -42.40
CA LEU A 19 9.21 18.78 -41.10
C LEU A 19 10.16 17.76 -40.44
N ALA A 20 11.46 18.06 -40.49
CA ALA A 20 12.34 17.64 -39.42
C ALA A 20 12.02 18.57 -38.23
N GLY A 21 10.99 18.21 -37.46
CA GLY A 21 10.89 18.72 -36.10
C GLY A 21 12.19 18.39 -35.41
N SER A 22 12.77 19.36 -34.70
CA SER A 22 13.99 19.12 -33.93
C SER A 22 13.68 18.03 -32.91
N ALA A 23 14.10 16.79 -33.19
CA ALA A 23 14.27 15.79 -32.16
C ALA A 23 15.39 16.32 -31.26
N PHE A 24 15.01 17.07 -30.23
CA PHE A 24 15.92 17.45 -29.17
C PHE A 24 16.53 16.14 -28.65
N ALA A 25 17.85 16.06 -28.70
CA ALA A 25 18.54 14.88 -28.19
C ALA A 25 18.30 14.86 -26.68
N LEU A 26 17.53 13.87 -26.22
CA LEU A 26 17.16 13.70 -24.83
C LEU A 26 18.41 13.76 -23.93
N ASP A 27 18.42 14.63 -22.92
CA ASP A 27 19.52 14.72 -21.97
C ASP A 27 19.32 13.72 -20.83
N GLY A 28 19.78 12.49 -21.05
CA GLY A 28 19.71 11.42 -20.05
C GLY A 28 20.48 11.74 -18.76
N ALA A 29 21.48 12.64 -18.80
CA ALA A 29 22.23 13.04 -17.61
C ALA A 29 21.43 14.04 -16.75
N ASP A 30 20.70 14.96 -17.38
CA ASP A 30 19.77 15.83 -16.67
C ASP A 30 18.52 15.07 -16.17
N LEU A 31 18.01 14.11 -16.95
CA LEU A 31 16.97 13.16 -16.51
C LEU A 31 17.39 12.41 -15.24
N LEU A 32 18.55 11.74 -15.22
CA LEU A 32 19.02 11.02 -14.03
C LEU A 32 19.20 11.95 -12.83
N LYS A 33 19.66 13.18 -13.07
CA LYS A 33 19.80 14.21 -12.03
C LYS A 33 18.45 14.64 -11.46
N LYS A 34 17.42 14.85 -12.28
CA LYS A 34 16.04 15.17 -11.82
C LYS A 34 15.41 13.99 -11.09
N LEU A 35 15.53 12.77 -11.61
CA LEU A 35 15.10 11.52 -10.93
C LEU A 35 15.73 11.38 -9.54
N ASN A 36 17.04 11.57 -9.42
CA ASN A 36 17.73 11.54 -8.12
C ASN A 36 17.21 12.65 -7.19
N ALA A 37 17.10 13.88 -7.67
CA ALA A 37 16.62 15.01 -6.86
C ALA A 37 15.18 14.82 -6.37
N ALA A 38 14.29 14.29 -7.20
CA ALA A 38 12.91 14.02 -6.85
C ALA A 38 12.77 12.86 -5.85
N TYR A 39 13.51 11.77 -6.05
CA TYR A 39 13.55 10.68 -5.09
C TYR A 39 14.22 11.07 -3.77
N ALA A 40 15.17 12.02 -3.79
CA ALA A 40 15.76 12.62 -2.58
C ALA A 40 14.77 13.47 -1.77
N ALA A 41 13.86 14.21 -2.44
CA ALA A 41 12.75 14.87 -1.78
C ALA A 41 11.74 13.87 -1.15
N GLN A 42 11.64 12.66 -1.71
CA GLN A 42 10.78 11.59 -1.19
C GLN A 42 11.48 10.65 -0.18
N GLY A 43 12.76 10.89 0.12
CA GLY A 43 13.49 10.18 1.17
C GLY A 43 14.32 8.98 0.71
N GLY A 44 14.87 8.97 -0.51
CA GLY A 44 15.90 8.03 -0.94
C GLY A 44 16.92 8.63 -1.91
N THR A 45 17.75 7.80 -2.54
CA THR A 45 18.68 8.21 -3.62
C THR A 45 18.75 7.14 -4.70
N ILE A 46 18.91 7.58 -5.95
CA ILE A 46 19.07 6.71 -7.14
C ILE A 46 20.44 7.03 -7.76
N SER A 47 21.28 6.02 -7.95
CA SER A 47 22.56 6.16 -8.66
C SER A 47 22.64 5.17 -9.82
N ALA A 48 23.24 5.56 -10.93
CA ALA A 48 23.58 4.68 -12.05
C ALA A 48 25.03 4.94 -12.50
N ASP A 49 25.74 3.92 -12.96
CA ASP A 49 27.14 4.01 -13.41
C ASP A 49 27.27 4.51 -14.86
N GLY A 50 26.20 4.39 -15.65
CA GLY A 50 26.19 4.74 -17.06
C GLY A 50 24.78 4.95 -17.60
N ILE A 51 24.70 5.71 -18.69
CA ILE A 51 23.47 6.13 -19.35
C ILE A 51 23.68 5.96 -20.85
N ASP A 52 22.90 5.08 -21.48
CA ASP A 52 22.83 4.95 -22.94
C ASP A 52 21.49 5.52 -23.43
N ILE A 53 21.47 6.18 -24.59
CA ILE A 53 20.26 6.84 -25.13
C ILE A 53 20.07 6.40 -26.59
N SER A 54 18.84 5.99 -26.92
CA SER A 54 18.45 5.54 -28.26
C SER A 54 17.04 6.03 -28.59
N GLY A 55 16.95 7.21 -29.22
CA GLY A 55 15.65 7.86 -29.47
C GLY A 55 15.06 8.37 -28.15
N THR A 56 13.81 7.96 -27.85
CA THR A 56 13.12 8.23 -26.58
C THR A 56 13.37 7.15 -25.51
N THR A 57 14.27 6.18 -25.77
CA THR A 57 14.66 5.16 -24.79
C THR A 57 15.96 5.53 -24.09
N VAL A 58 15.99 5.46 -22.76
CA VAL A 58 17.18 5.63 -21.90
C VAL A 58 17.44 4.35 -21.13
N THR A 59 18.66 3.82 -21.20
CA THR A 59 19.08 2.65 -20.41
C THR A 59 20.05 3.11 -19.31
N LEU A 60 19.62 2.96 -18.06
CA LEU A 60 20.43 3.23 -16.87
C LEU A 60 21.14 1.96 -16.42
N LYS A 61 22.47 2.00 -16.36
CA LYS A 61 23.32 0.84 -16.03
C LYS A 61 23.70 0.82 -14.56
N ASN A 62 23.70 -0.38 -13.97
CA ASN A 62 24.04 -0.63 -12.56
C ASN A 62 23.29 0.31 -11.59
N VAL A 63 21.99 0.51 -11.84
CA VAL A 63 21.11 1.25 -10.95
C VAL A 63 21.18 0.65 -9.55
N SER A 64 21.36 1.52 -8.57
CA SER A 64 21.24 1.22 -7.14
C SER A 64 20.30 2.24 -6.52
N VAL A 65 19.39 1.74 -5.69
CA VAL A 65 18.42 2.54 -4.94
C VAL A 65 18.76 2.43 -3.47
N LYS A 66 18.90 3.56 -2.79
CA LYS A 66 19.13 3.60 -1.34
C LYS A 66 18.04 4.45 -0.68
N PRO A 67 17.10 3.85 0.08
CA PRO A 67 16.25 4.59 1.01
C PRO A 67 17.11 5.37 2.00
N THR A 68 16.61 6.49 2.55
CA THR A 68 17.28 7.20 3.65
C THR A 68 17.58 6.20 4.76
N ALA A 69 16.51 5.58 5.28
CA ALA A 69 16.55 4.58 6.33
C ALA A 69 16.70 3.15 5.79
N GLY A 70 17.85 2.87 5.17
CA GLY A 70 18.14 1.53 4.65
C GLY A 70 19.54 1.33 4.09
N GLU A 71 19.84 0.07 3.77
CA GLU A 71 21.00 -0.31 2.99
C GLU A 71 20.78 -0.02 1.49
N SER A 72 21.87 0.04 0.73
CA SER A 72 21.81 0.25 -0.72
C SER A 72 21.41 -1.03 -1.44
N LEU A 73 20.33 -0.98 -2.21
CA LEU A 73 19.79 -2.10 -2.97
C LEU A 73 20.24 -2.02 -4.44
N PRO A 74 21.10 -2.94 -4.92
CA PRO A 74 21.46 -3.00 -6.33
C PRO A 74 20.28 -3.55 -7.15
N ILE A 75 19.80 -2.73 -8.09
CA ILE A 75 18.68 -3.05 -8.98
C ILE A 75 19.21 -3.73 -10.25
N GLY A 76 20.21 -3.14 -10.92
CA GLY A 76 20.77 -3.66 -12.17
C GLY A 76 20.57 -2.70 -13.34
N GLU A 77 20.27 -3.21 -14.52
CA GLU A 77 19.97 -2.37 -15.69
C GLU A 77 18.48 -2.04 -15.74
N VAL A 78 18.13 -0.75 -15.84
CA VAL A 78 16.74 -0.27 -15.93
C VAL A 78 16.56 0.42 -17.27
N THR A 79 15.50 0.07 -18.00
CA THR A 79 15.16 0.67 -19.30
C THR A 79 13.97 1.59 -19.15
N LEU A 80 14.14 2.86 -19.48
CA LEU A 80 13.10 3.89 -19.53
C LEU A 80 12.69 4.05 -21.00
N SER A 81 11.41 3.86 -21.31
CA SER A 81 10.83 3.97 -22.65
C SER A 81 9.85 5.13 -22.71
N GLY A 82 9.71 5.75 -23.88
CA GLY A 82 8.80 6.87 -24.08
C GLY A 82 9.14 8.08 -23.19
N VAL A 83 10.44 8.38 -23.07
CA VAL A 83 10.89 9.52 -22.28
C VAL A 83 10.75 10.81 -23.09
N GLU A 84 9.99 11.76 -22.57
CA GLU A 84 9.76 13.09 -23.14
C GLU A 84 10.08 14.18 -22.10
N GLU A 85 10.60 15.33 -22.55
CA GLU A 85 10.88 16.49 -21.70
C GLU A 85 9.69 17.46 -21.73
N ASP A 86 9.17 17.84 -20.57
CA ASP A 86 8.01 18.72 -20.43
C ASP A 86 8.37 20.19 -20.69
N GLU A 87 7.39 21.04 -21.00
CA GLU A 87 7.62 22.47 -21.31
C GLU A 87 8.22 23.27 -20.14
N ASP A 88 8.04 22.83 -18.90
CA ASP A 88 8.63 23.42 -17.69
C ASP A 88 10.05 22.88 -17.40
N GLY A 89 10.52 21.90 -18.17
CA GLY A 89 11.73 21.14 -17.91
C GLY A 89 11.54 19.99 -16.93
N GLY A 90 10.33 19.46 -16.76
CA GLY A 90 10.08 18.13 -16.18
C GLY A 90 10.48 17.01 -17.14
N TYR A 91 10.19 15.77 -16.77
CA TYR A 91 10.19 14.64 -17.71
C TYR A 91 8.98 13.73 -17.45
N TYR A 92 8.35 13.26 -18.52
CA TYR A 92 7.44 12.12 -18.49
C TYR A 92 8.16 10.87 -19.02
N ILE A 93 7.81 9.70 -18.46
CA ILE A 93 8.33 8.39 -18.89
C ILE A 93 7.14 7.45 -19.04
N GLU A 94 6.85 6.98 -20.25
CA GLU A 94 5.75 6.02 -20.49
C GLU A 94 5.91 4.74 -19.67
N GLU A 95 7.12 4.15 -19.64
CA GLU A 95 7.41 2.91 -18.93
C GLU A 95 8.87 2.85 -18.42
N ALA A 96 9.06 2.43 -17.17
CA ALA A 96 10.34 1.97 -16.64
C ALA A 96 10.29 0.45 -16.40
N ALA A 97 11.07 -0.31 -17.17
CA ALA A 97 11.23 -1.74 -17.03
C ALA A 97 12.48 -2.09 -16.21
N PHE A 98 12.29 -2.96 -15.22
CA PHE A 98 13.31 -3.41 -14.27
C PHE A 98 13.76 -4.84 -14.58
N PRO A 99 14.97 -5.24 -14.19
CA PRO A 99 15.48 -6.56 -14.53
C PRO A 99 14.86 -7.65 -13.63
N ASP A 100 14.54 -8.80 -14.21
CA ASP A 100 14.02 -9.96 -13.47
C ASP A 100 14.89 -10.28 -12.25
N ILE A 101 14.24 -10.44 -11.10
CA ILE A 101 14.89 -10.87 -9.87
C ILE A 101 15.02 -12.39 -9.93
N ASN A 102 16.24 -12.89 -9.74
CA ASN A 102 16.52 -14.29 -9.41
C ASN A 102 17.69 -14.32 -8.43
N LYS A 103 17.39 -14.51 -7.14
CA LYS A 103 18.37 -14.53 -6.05
C LYS A 103 18.19 -15.79 -5.23
N THR A 104 19.28 -16.45 -4.88
CA THR A 104 19.29 -17.60 -3.99
C THR A 104 20.20 -17.34 -2.80
N GLN A 105 19.67 -17.52 -1.60
CA GLN A 105 20.41 -17.38 -0.34
C GLN A 105 19.89 -18.45 0.64
N ASP A 106 20.81 -19.15 1.33
CA ASP A 106 20.50 -20.10 2.40
C ASP A 106 19.43 -21.16 2.06
N GLY A 107 19.43 -21.65 0.81
CA GLY A 107 18.48 -22.66 0.31
C GLY A 107 17.13 -22.11 -0.14
N VAL A 108 16.93 -20.79 -0.05
CA VAL A 108 15.74 -20.08 -0.52
C VAL A 108 16.06 -19.32 -1.81
N THR A 109 15.33 -19.63 -2.87
CA THR A 109 15.35 -18.88 -4.15
C THR A 109 14.12 -18.00 -4.22
N VAL A 110 14.32 -16.70 -4.46
CA VAL A 110 13.26 -15.73 -4.76
C VAL A 110 13.36 -15.34 -6.24
N THR A 111 12.24 -15.41 -6.95
CA THR A 111 12.13 -14.89 -8.31
C THR A 111 10.97 -13.91 -8.44
N ALA A 112 11.16 -12.84 -9.22
CA ALA A 112 10.08 -11.96 -9.69
C ALA A 112 10.37 -11.56 -11.14
N GLN A 113 9.32 -11.50 -11.95
CA GLN A 113 9.40 -11.24 -13.40
C GLN A 113 8.47 -10.10 -13.77
N GLU A 114 8.68 -9.51 -14.96
CA GLU A 114 7.77 -8.51 -15.54
C GLU A 114 7.56 -7.32 -14.58
N LEU A 115 8.68 -6.78 -14.08
CA LEU A 115 8.71 -5.67 -13.12
C LEU A 115 8.68 -4.34 -13.87
N THR A 116 7.58 -3.58 -13.79
CA THR A 116 7.46 -2.28 -14.46
C THR A 116 6.80 -1.20 -13.59
N LEU A 117 7.13 0.06 -13.90
CA LEU A 117 6.35 1.25 -13.52
C LEU A 117 5.90 1.94 -14.81
N GLY A 118 4.65 2.37 -14.89
CA GLY A 118 4.11 3.11 -16.04
C GLY A 118 3.68 4.52 -15.67
N GLY A 119 3.78 5.45 -16.63
CA GLY A 119 3.38 6.85 -16.50
C GLY A 119 4.08 7.57 -15.36
N ILE A 120 5.40 7.73 -15.45
CA ILE A 120 6.21 8.35 -14.40
C ILE A 120 6.43 9.83 -14.71
N SER A 121 5.85 10.70 -13.89
CA SER A 121 6.10 12.14 -13.94
C SER A 121 7.26 12.51 -13.03
N VAL A 122 8.27 13.19 -13.58
CA VAL A 122 9.48 13.64 -12.87
C VAL A 122 9.49 15.17 -12.83
N PRO A 123 9.37 15.80 -11.65
CA PRO A 123 9.20 17.25 -11.54
C PRO A 123 10.47 18.01 -11.92
N SER A 124 10.31 19.15 -12.59
CA SER A 124 11.40 20.10 -12.86
C SER A 124 12.04 20.64 -11.58
N THR A 125 11.21 20.90 -10.56
CA THR A 125 11.60 21.45 -9.25
C THR A 125 11.01 20.62 -8.11
N PRO A 126 11.70 19.56 -7.64
CA PRO A 126 11.16 18.68 -6.60
C PRO A 126 11.15 19.30 -5.19
N GLY A 127 10.23 18.84 -4.35
CA GLY A 127 10.24 19.08 -2.90
C GLY A 127 9.55 20.37 -2.43
N GLY A 128 8.58 20.87 -3.20
CA GLY A 128 7.62 21.88 -2.79
C GLY A 128 6.47 21.31 -1.96
N ASP A 129 5.36 22.07 -1.88
CA ASP A 129 4.18 21.73 -1.08
C ASP A 129 2.97 21.27 -1.94
N THR A 130 3.17 21.07 -3.25
CA THR A 130 2.15 20.76 -4.27
C THR A 130 2.52 19.50 -5.07
N LEU A 131 1.51 18.84 -5.66
CA LEU A 131 1.68 17.51 -6.30
C LEU A 131 2.61 17.51 -7.52
N ASP A 132 2.62 18.60 -8.29
CA ASP A 132 3.54 18.86 -9.40
C ASP A 132 5.03 18.88 -9.01
N THR A 133 5.33 18.93 -7.71
CA THR A 133 6.71 18.85 -7.17
C THR A 133 7.09 17.46 -6.64
N MET A 134 6.22 16.47 -6.82
CA MET A 134 6.45 15.07 -6.49
C MET A 134 6.79 14.25 -7.74
N MET A 135 7.68 13.27 -7.62
CA MET A 135 7.73 12.18 -8.58
C MET A 135 6.53 11.27 -8.35
N LEU A 136 5.71 11.06 -9.37
CA LEU A 136 4.54 10.18 -9.32
C LEU A 136 4.67 9.10 -10.40
N TYR A 137 4.01 7.97 -10.20
CA TYR A 137 3.80 6.93 -11.22
C TYR A 137 2.30 6.69 -11.35
N GLU A 138 1.80 6.35 -12.52
CA GLU A 138 0.38 6.00 -12.74
C GLU A 138 0.12 4.53 -12.43
N THR A 139 1.03 3.64 -12.84
CA THR A 139 0.90 2.19 -12.63
C THR A 139 2.19 1.56 -12.11
N ALA A 140 2.06 0.52 -11.31
CA ALA A 140 3.15 -0.39 -10.96
C ALA A 140 2.68 -1.83 -11.16
N HIS A 141 3.45 -2.63 -11.90
CA HIS A 141 3.13 -4.01 -12.20
C HIS A 141 4.27 -4.95 -11.81
N THR A 142 3.90 -6.16 -11.44
CA THR A 142 4.82 -7.28 -11.22
C THR A 142 4.09 -8.54 -11.65
N GLY A 143 4.65 -9.25 -12.61
CA GLY A 143 4.17 -10.58 -13.00
C GLY A 143 4.53 -11.66 -11.97
N PRO A 144 4.81 -12.91 -12.40
CA PRO A 144 4.95 -14.02 -11.47
C PRO A 144 6.08 -13.86 -10.44
N LEU A 145 5.70 -13.74 -9.17
CA LEU A 145 6.60 -13.78 -8.01
C LEU A 145 6.55 -15.16 -7.35
N LYS A 146 7.72 -15.73 -7.01
CA LYS A 146 7.84 -17.04 -6.37
C LYS A 146 8.92 -17.06 -5.31
N VAL A 147 8.67 -17.85 -4.27
CA VAL A 147 9.66 -18.24 -3.25
C VAL A 147 9.73 -19.76 -3.21
N VAL A 148 10.91 -20.30 -3.46
CA VAL A 148 11.21 -21.74 -3.48
C VAL A 148 12.21 -22.03 -2.36
N LYS A 149 11.84 -22.86 -1.38
CA LYS A 149 12.75 -23.36 -0.33
C LYS A 149 13.03 -24.84 -0.58
N ASP A 150 14.30 -25.23 -0.59
CA ASP A 150 14.75 -26.62 -0.75
C ASP A 150 14.11 -27.33 -1.97
N GLY A 151 13.97 -26.60 -3.08
CA GLY A 151 13.39 -27.08 -4.33
C GLY A 151 11.87 -27.21 -4.37
N ALA A 152 11.14 -26.73 -3.34
CA ALA A 152 9.68 -26.65 -3.34
C ALA A 152 9.19 -25.20 -3.28
N GLU A 153 8.21 -24.87 -4.11
CA GLU A 153 7.49 -23.59 -4.06
C GLU A 153 6.72 -23.51 -2.73
N VAL A 154 7.08 -22.55 -1.88
CA VAL A 154 6.44 -22.32 -0.57
C VAL A 154 5.52 -21.10 -0.59
N PHE A 155 5.75 -20.17 -1.52
CA PHE A 155 4.89 -19.01 -1.75
C PHE A 155 4.93 -18.59 -3.22
N SER A 156 3.81 -18.09 -3.75
CA SER A 156 3.74 -17.47 -5.07
C SER A 156 2.67 -16.39 -5.12
N VAL A 157 2.88 -15.38 -5.95
CA VAL A 157 1.84 -14.45 -6.45
C VAL A 157 1.87 -14.52 -7.97
N LEU A 158 0.71 -14.54 -8.63
CA LEU A 158 0.68 -14.61 -10.10
C LEU A 158 0.97 -13.25 -10.73
N GLU A 159 0.37 -12.21 -10.15
CA GLU A 159 0.34 -10.85 -10.67
C GLU A 159 0.08 -9.89 -9.50
N SER A 160 0.73 -8.74 -9.51
CA SER A 160 0.47 -7.61 -8.63
C SER A 160 0.33 -6.35 -9.47
N ASP A 161 -0.76 -5.63 -9.28
CA ASP A 161 -0.99 -4.32 -9.90
C ASP A 161 -1.24 -3.28 -8.81
N MET A 162 -0.71 -2.07 -9.01
CA MET A 162 -1.06 -0.87 -8.26
C MET A 162 -1.34 0.25 -9.26
N ASN A 163 -2.40 1.02 -9.00
CA ASN A 163 -2.80 2.18 -9.79
C ASN A 163 -2.83 3.41 -8.88
N LEU A 164 -2.37 4.54 -9.41
CA LEU A 164 -2.43 5.86 -8.78
C LEU A 164 -3.06 6.83 -9.79
N THR A 165 -4.17 7.45 -9.41
CA THR A 165 -4.88 8.40 -10.27
C THR A 165 -4.86 9.78 -9.62
N LEU A 166 -4.13 10.73 -10.23
CA LEU A 166 -4.21 12.14 -9.89
C LEU A 166 -5.63 12.66 -10.17
N ARG A 167 -6.22 13.39 -9.21
CA ARG A 167 -7.55 13.99 -9.40
C ARG A 167 -7.50 15.20 -10.32
N GLU A 168 -8.56 15.39 -11.12
CA GLU A 168 -8.67 16.52 -12.08
C GLU A 168 -8.55 17.92 -11.43
N ASP A 169 -8.82 18.03 -10.13
CA ASP A 169 -8.73 19.27 -9.36
C ASP A 169 -7.41 19.41 -8.56
N GLU A 170 -6.45 18.49 -8.77
CA GLU A 170 -5.16 18.40 -8.10
C GLU A 170 -5.25 18.35 -6.55
N SER A 171 -6.45 18.05 -6.01
CA SER A 171 -6.70 18.00 -4.55
C SER A 171 -5.99 16.84 -3.85
N GLY A 172 -5.55 15.85 -4.61
CA GLY A 172 -5.10 14.57 -4.11
C GLY A 172 -4.99 13.51 -5.21
N PHE A 173 -4.80 12.27 -4.78
CA PHE A 173 -4.84 11.10 -5.64
C PHE A 173 -5.71 9.99 -5.04
N ASP A 174 -6.37 9.26 -5.91
CA ASP A 174 -7.01 7.99 -5.59
C ASP A 174 -6.05 6.84 -5.93
N PHE A 175 -6.09 5.74 -5.18
CA PHE A 175 -5.25 4.58 -5.42
C PHE A 175 -6.02 3.27 -5.23
N ASP A 176 -5.68 2.29 -6.05
CA ASP A 176 -6.12 0.92 -5.90
C ASP A 176 -5.00 -0.07 -6.23
N GLY A 177 -5.17 -1.31 -5.82
CA GLY A 177 -4.23 -2.37 -6.15
C GLY A 177 -4.76 -3.75 -5.82
N ALA A 178 -4.14 -4.76 -6.42
CA ALA A 178 -4.47 -6.15 -6.23
C ALA A 178 -3.24 -7.05 -6.31
N PHE A 179 -3.10 -7.97 -5.35
CA PHE A 179 -2.19 -9.11 -5.43
C PHE A 179 -3.02 -10.35 -5.74
N LYS A 180 -2.90 -10.88 -6.96
CA LYS A 180 -3.80 -11.90 -7.49
C LYS A 180 -3.22 -13.31 -7.42
N SER A 181 -4.10 -14.28 -7.17
CA SER A 181 -3.81 -15.71 -7.14
C SER A 181 -2.62 -16.07 -6.25
N MET A 182 -2.53 -15.43 -5.08
CA MET A 182 -1.53 -15.76 -4.08
C MET A 182 -1.70 -17.20 -3.61
N LYS A 183 -0.60 -17.87 -3.31
CA LYS A 183 -0.56 -19.22 -2.75
C LYS A 183 0.55 -19.32 -1.70
N ALA A 184 0.29 -20.03 -0.63
CA ALA A 184 1.30 -20.43 0.36
C ALA A 184 1.13 -21.91 0.72
N ASP A 185 2.24 -22.66 0.70
CA ASP A 185 2.29 -24.06 1.15
C ASP A 185 2.92 -24.13 2.55
N LEU A 186 2.07 -24.37 3.55
CA LEU A 186 2.45 -24.48 4.96
C LEU A 186 2.69 -25.94 5.39
N SER A 187 2.53 -26.93 4.50
CA SER A 187 2.69 -28.37 4.81
C SER A 187 4.09 -28.73 5.32
N LYS A 188 5.11 -27.91 5.00
CA LYS A 188 6.50 -28.07 5.43
C LYS A 188 6.91 -27.23 6.64
N ALA A 189 5.98 -26.52 7.29
CA ALA A 189 6.29 -25.78 8.53
C ALA A 189 6.95 -26.71 9.54
N GLU A 190 8.10 -26.33 10.12
CA GLU A 190 8.93 -27.25 10.91
C GLU A 190 8.45 -27.41 12.36
N ASP A 191 7.91 -26.34 12.95
CA ASP A 191 7.42 -26.30 14.33
C ASP A 191 6.22 -27.22 14.58
N ALA A 192 6.28 -27.99 15.67
CA ALA A 192 5.30 -29.02 15.99
C ALA A 192 3.94 -28.46 16.41
N GLN A 193 3.90 -27.32 17.10
CA GLN A 193 2.64 -26.68 17.50
C GLN A 193 1.93 -26.06 16.29
N SER A 194 2.72 -25.48 15.38
CA SER A 194 2.24 -24.95 14.10
C SER A 194 1.66 -26.05 13.21
N LYS A 195 2.29 -27.23 13.11
CA LYS A 195 1.78 -28.37 12.33
C LYS A 195 0.37 -28.80 12.74
N ASP A 196 0.13 -29.04 14.03
CA ASP A 196 -1.20 -29.45 14.50
C ASP A 196 -2.24 -28.36 14.21
N ALA A 197 -1.94 -27.09 14.46
CA ALA A 197 -2.82 -25.99 14.10
C ALA A 197 -3.10 -25.93 12.58
N ILE A 198 -2.07 -26.05 11.74
CA ILE A 198 -2.19 -26.06 10.27
C ILE A 198 -3.07 -27.23 9.80
N GLU A 199 -2.91 -28.41 10.39
CA GLU A 199 -3.71 -29.59 10.05
C GLU A 199 -5.17 -29.47 10.51
N LYS A 200 -5.42 -29.10 11.76
CA LYS A 200 -6.76 -29.00 12.36
C LYS A 200 -7.58 -27.85 11.75
N LEU A 201 -6.92 -26.75 11.42
CA LEU A 201 -7.54 -25.61 10.74
C LEU A 201 -7.58 -25.81 9.22
N ALA A 202 -6.98 -26.88 8.67
CA ALA A 202 -6.84 -27.14 7.24
C ALA A 202 -6.30 -25.91 6.46
N LEU A 203 -5.10 -25.49 6.84
CA LEU A 203 -4.36 -24.33 6.31
C LEU A 203 -3.08 -24.75 5.54
N GLN A 204 -2.94 -26.03 5.17
CA GLN A 204 -1.75 -26.53 4.45
C GLN A 204 -1.52 -25.77 3.12
N HIS A 205 -2.61 -25.41 2.45
CA HIS A 205 -2.60 -24.69 1.19
C HIS A 205 -3.50 -23.46 1.32
N VAL A 206 -2.91 -22.32 1.63
CA VAL A 206 -3.61 -21.03 1.66
C VAL A 206 -3.57 -20.45 0.26
N GLN A 207 -4.71 -20.00 -0.26
CA GLN A 207 -4.81 -19.36 -1.56
C GLN A 207 -5.86 -18.25 -1.53
N GLY A 208 -5.63 -17.17 -2.27
CA GLY A 208 -6.52 -16.01 -2.25
C GLY A 208 -5.94 -14.79 -2.92
N ASP A 209 -6.65 -13.68 -2.77
CA ASP A 209 -6.29 -12.38 -3.33
C ASP A 209 -6.20 -11.35 -2.18
N ILE A 210 -5.35 -10.33 -2.37
CA ILE A 210 -5.43 -9.09 -1.58
C ILE A 210 -5.89 -7.97 -2.51
N THR A 211 -6.86 -7.17 -2.09
CA THR A 211 -7.22 -5.90 -2.75
C THR A 211 -7.04 -4.73 -1.79
N MET A 212 -6.64 -3.58 -2.33
CA MET A 212 -6.58 -2.32 -1.59
C MET A 212 -7.21 -1.19 -2.39
N LYS A 213 -7.92 -0.27 -1.71
CA LYS A 213 -8.51 0.94 -2.30
C LYS A 213 -8.53 2.07 -1.29
N GLY A 214 -8.08 3.23 -1.71
CA GLY A 214 -8.18 4.43 -0.90
C GLY A 214 -7.88 5.69 -1.67
N ALA A 215 -7.73 6.78 -0.93
CA ALA A 215 -7.36 8.07 -1.46
C ALA A 215 -6.52 8.85 -0.46
N TRP A 216 -5.79 9.84 -0.97
CA TRP A 216 -5.14 10.86 -0.17
C TRP A 216 -5.47 12.27 -0.69
N GLU A 217 -5.85 13.17 0.21
CA GLU A 217 -6.16 14.58 -0.06
C GLU A 217 -5.13 15.50 0.61
N LEU A 218 -4.53 16.44 -0.14
CA LEU A 218 -3.46 17.32 0.34
C LEU A 218 -3.89 18.18 1.52
N ALA A 219 -5.10 18.73 1.45
CA ALA A 219 -5.69 19.58 2.47
C ALA A 219 -7.10 19.05 2.81
N PRO A 220 -7.32 18.51 4.02
CA PRO A 220 -6.53 18.65 5.24
C PRO A 220 -5.47 17.54 5.50
N GLY A 221 -4.97 16.84 4.48
CA GLY A 221 -4.08 15.70 4.67
C GLY A 221 -4.85 14.44 5.05
N THR A 222 -5.97 14.18 4.37
CA THR A 222 -6.86 13.05 4.65
C THR A 222 -6.36 11.82 3.94
N ILE A 223 -5.99 10.75 4.66
CA ILE A 223 -5.90 9.41 4.10
C ILE A 223 -7.24 8.71 4.38
N ASP A 224 -7.92 8.25 3.34
CA ASP A 224 -9.13 7.43 3.44
C ASP A 224 -8.89 6.08 2.76
N VAL A 225 -8.52 5.07 3.55
CA VAL A 225 -8.40 3.69 3.07
C VAL A 225 -9.73 3.00 3.25
N SER A 226 -10.50 2.97 2.17
CA SER A 226 -11.83 2.37 2.12
C SER A 226 -11.81 0.83 2.17
N GLU A 227 -10.74 0.20 1.69
CA GLU A 227 -10.56 -1.25 1.65
C GLU A 227 -9.08 -1.64 1.73
N ILE A 228 -8.78 -2.59 2.61
CA ILE A 228 -7.67 -3.54 2.52
C ILE A 228 -8.30 -4.91 2.80
N ALA A 229 -8.61 -5.65 1.75
CA ALA A 229 -9.27 -6.94 1.87
C ALA A 229 -8.30 -8.09 1.61
N PHE A 230 -8.25 -9.04 2.54
CA PHE A 230 -7.57 -10.31 2.45
C PHE A 230 -8.64 -11.40 2.22
N ASP A 231 -8.79 -11.88 0.98
CA ASP A 231 -9.86 -12.81 0.59
C ASP A 231 -9.28 -14.20 0.33
N PHE A 232 -9.42 -15.09 1.31
CA PHE A 232 -8.79 -16.42 1.27
C PHE A 232 -9.81 -17.55 1.10
N THR A 233 -9.59 -18.37 0.07
CA THR A 233 -10.47 -19.49 -0.31
C THR A 233 -10.63 -20.46 0.85
N ASN A 234 -11.88 -20.83 1.15
CA ASN A 234 -12.25 -21.68 2.28
C ASN A 234 -11.81 -21.16 3.65
N ILE A 235 -11.34 -19.92 3.82
CA ILE A 235 -10.98 -19.36 5.12
C ILE A 235 -12.00 -18.25 5.46
N GLY A 236 -12.01 -17.19 4.68
CA GLY A 236 -12.85 -16.01 4.86
C GLY A 236 -12.22 -14.77 4.27
N LYS A 237 -12.96 -13.66 4.32
CA LYS A 237 -12.51 -12.34 3.88
C LYS A 237 -12.35 -11.42 5.08
N LEU A 238 -11.13 -10.94 5.34
CA LEU A 238 -10.88 -9.86 6.31
C LEU A 238 -10.75 -8.55 5.55
N ASN A 239 -11.69 -7.64 5.71
CA ASN A 239 -11.65 -6.29 5.13
C ASN A 239 -11.39 -5.25 6.24
N LEU A 240 -10.33 -4.47 6.08
CA LEU A 240 -9.96 -3.36 6.95
C LEU A 240 -10.18 -2.04 6.21
N GLY A 241 -10.61 -1.01 6.93
CA GLY A 241 -10.61 0.36 6.44
C GLY A 241 -10.27 1.33 7.56
N PHE A 242 -9.64 2.45 7.23
CA PHE A 242 -9.31 3.50 8.19
C PHE A 242 -9.27 4.87 7.51
N LYS A 243 -9.70 5.90 8.24
CA LYS A 243 -9.69 7.29 7.80
C LYS A 243 -9.01 8.15 8.86
N ILE A 244 -7.97 8.86 8.46
CA ILE A 244 -7.20 9.78 9.30
C ILE A 244 -6.95 11.09 8.55
N SER A 245 -6.87 12.19 9.29
CA SER A 245 -6.51 13.50 8.73
C SER A 245 -5.34 14.15 9.48
N GLY A 246 -4.73 15.17 8.87
CA GLY A 246 -3.47 15.78 9.34
C GLY A 246 -2.20 15.19 8.72
N TYR A 247 -2.32 14.15 7.87
CA TYR A 247 -1.20 13.59 7.10
C TYR A 247 -0.92 14.49 5.88
N THR A 248 -0.32 15.64 6.14
CA THR A 248 -0.01 16.70 5.15
C THR A 248 1.42 16.58 4.61
N MET A 249 1.77 17.34 3.55
CA MET A 249 3.16 17.50 3.10
C MET A 249 4.10 17.90 4.24
N ALA A 250 3.68 18.86 5.08
CA ALA A 250 4.45 19.32 6.24
C ALA A 250 4.65 18.22 7.29
N PHE A 251 3.64 17.37 7.52
CA PHE A 251 3.77 16.19 8.40
C PHE A 251 4.79 15.19 7.81
N MET A 252 4.65 14.83 6.53
CA MET A 252 5.56 13.89 5.86
C MET A 252 7.02 14.37 5.89
N LYS A 253 7.25 15.66 5.58
CA LYS A 253 8.58 16.29 5.64
C LYS A 253 9.17 16.25 7.05
N SER A 254 8.38 16.61 8.06
CA SER A 254 8.80 16.56 9.46
C SER A 254 9.12 15.13 9.94
N MET A 255 8.40 14.13 9.43
CA MET A 255 8.67 12.71 9.68
C MET A 255 9.96 12.24 8.99
N GLN A 256 10.22 12.65 7.74
CA GLN A 256 11.48 12.38 7.04
C GLN A 256 12.67 13.03 7.75
N ASP A 257 12.54 14.29 8.20
CA ASP A 257 13.61 15.02 8.87
C ASP A 257 13.95 14.36 10.23
N ALA A 258 12.94 13.95 11.00
CA ALA A 258 13.15 13.17 12.22
C ALA A 258 13.87 11.82 11.98
N MET A 259 13.57 11.13 10.88
CA MET A 259 14.32 9.93 10.48
C MET A 259 15.77 10.24 10.08
N LYS A 260 16.00 11.29 9.28
CA LYS A 260 17.35 11.74 8.87
C LYS A 260 18.22 12.10 10.08
N GLU A 261 17.68 12.85 11.05
CA GLU A 261 18.36 13.20 12.29
C GLU A 261 18.66 11.97 13.17
N SER A 262 17.74 11.01 13.22
CA SER A 262 17.92 9.74 13.92
C SER A 262 19.13 8.97 13.34
N GLU A 263 19.22 8.82 12.02
CA GLU A 263 20.31 8.03 11.41
C GLU A 263 21.67 8.73 11.40
N ALA A 264 21.69 10.05 11.35
CA ALA A 264 22.92 10.83 11.51
C ALA A 264 23.51 10.71 12.93
N ASN A 265 22.74 10.29 13.93
CA ASN A 265 23.20 10.15 15.30
C ASN A 265 23.98 8.84 15.52
N ALA A 266 25.29 8.98 15.78
CA ALA A 266 26.15 7.85 16.15
C ALA A 266 25.74 7.12 17.44
N ASN A 267 24.96 7.77 18.32
CA ASN A 267 24.40 7.15 19.53
C ASN A 267 22.97 6.66 19.28
N LYS A 268 22.82 5.36 18.99
CA LYS A 268 21.53 4.73 18.67
C LYS A 268 20.49 4.82 19.80
N GLU A 269 20.90 4.81 21.07
CA GLU A 269 19.94 4.86 22.19
C GLU A 269 19.35 6.27 22.34
N GLN A 270 20.20 7.28 22.31
CA GLN A 270 19.78 8.70 22.34
C GLN A 270 18.98 9.07 21.08
N SER A 271 19.38 8.53 19.92
CA SER A 271 18.66 8.64 18.65
C SER A 271 17.23 8.09 18.76
N GLN A 272 17.05 6.88 19.28
CA GLN A 272 15.72 6.26 19.45
C GLN A 272 14.84 7.06 20.42
N GLN A 273 15.42 7.62 21.48
CA GLN A 273 14.69 8.50 22.40
C GLN A 273 14.25 9.80 21.72
N ALA A 274 15.14 10.45 20.95
CA ALA A 274 14.83 11.68 20.21
C ALA A 274 13.75 11.44 19.13
N LEU A 275 13.88 10.35 18.35
CA LEU A 275 12.88 9.94 17.37
C LEU A 275 11.53 9.65 18.05
N GLY A 276 11.52 8.97 19.19
CA GLY A 276 10.30 8.73 19.97
C GLY A 276 9.60 10.04 20.38
N LEU A 277 10.35 11.05 20.84
CA LEU A 277 9.80 12.36 21.17
C LEU A 277 9.30 13.13 19.94
N ALA A 278 10.00 13.05 18.82
CA ALA A 278 9.57 13.65 17.55
C ALA A 278 8.26 13.01 17.06
N MET A 279 8.18 11.68 17.04
CA MET A 279 6.96 10.95 16.67
C MET A 279 5.78 11.24 17.59
N LEU A 280 6.02 11.42 18.90
CA LEU A 280 4.97 11.88 19.84
C LEU A 280 4.47 13.29 19.53
N GLY A 281 5.34 14.20 19.08
CA GLY A 281 4.95 15.53 18.61
C GLY A 281 4.16 15.49 17.30
N LEU A 282 4.62 14.70 16.33
CA LEU A 282 3.93 14.47 15.05
C LEU A 282 2.54 13.88 15.25
N MET A 283 2.40 12.90 16.15
CA MET A 283 1.10 12.29 16.49
C MET A 283 0.05 13.32 16.96
N GLN A 284 0.46 14.49 17.47
CA GLN A 284 -0.48 15.55 17.87
C GLN A 284 -1.16 16.25 16.69
N GLN A 285 -0.59 16.14 15.48
CA GLN A 285 -1.15 16.70 14.25
C GLN A 285 -2.23 15.81 13.64
N LEU A 286 -2.30 14.52 14.05
CA LEU A 286 -3.20 13.53 13.48
C LEU A 286 -4.56 13.52 14.18
N SER A 287 -5.62 13.36 13.37
CA SER A 287 -6.99 13.14 13.83
C SER A 287 -7.55 11.84 13.27
N PHE A 288 -8.32 11.15 14.10
CA PHE A 288 -9.04 9.93 13.75
C PHE A 288 -10.42 10.29 13.22
N GLU A 289 -10.76 9.81 12.02
CA GLU A 289 -12.08 10.04 11.41
C GLU A 289 -12.90 8.77 11.28
N GLY A 290 -12.26 7.61 11.17
CA GLY A 290 -12.96 6.34 11.24
C GLY A 290 -12.08 5.11 11.11
N ALA A 291 -12.64 3.95 11.47
CA ALA A 291 -12.09 2.65 11.19
C ALA A 291 -13.20 1.62 11.00
N LYS A 292 -12.92 0.59 10.21
CA LYS A 292 -13.79 -0.57 10.01
C LYS A 292 -12.93 -1.83 9.97
N VAL A 293 -13.38 -2.86 10.67
CA VAL A 293 -12.90 -4.23 10.55
C VAL A 293 -14.12 -5.08 10.27
N ARG A 294 -14.14 -5.75 9.12
CA ARG A 294 -15.17 -6.75 8.80
C ARG A 294 -14.49 -8.08 8.51
N PHE A 295 -15.00 -9.13 9.12
CA PHE A 295 -14.64 -10.50 8.79
C PHE A 295 -15.87 -11.23 8.25
N ASP A 296 -15.81 -11.70 7.01
CA ASP A 296 -16.80 -12.60 6.40
C ASP A 296 -16.26 -14.04 6.47
N ASP A 297 -16.97 -14.95 7.15
CA ASP A 297 -16.52 -16.32 7.35
C ASP A 297 -16.75 -17.20 6.11
N ALA A 298 -15.72 -17.94 5.70
CA ALA A 298 -15.82 -18.98 4.68
C ALA A 298 -15.37 -20.35 5.21
N SER A 299 -15.75 -20.68 6.46
CA SER A 299 -15.53 -21.91 7.24
C SER A 299 -14.38 -21.93 8.27
N ILE A 300 -13.55 -20.89 8.40
CA ILE A 300 -12.47 -20.93 9.40
C ILE A 300 -12.99 -20.86 10.84
N THR A 301 -14.06 -20.11 11.13
CA THR A 301 -14.60 -19.93 12.48
C THR A 301 -14.99 -21.25 13.11
N LYS A 302 -15.69 -22.11 12.35
CA LYS A 302 -16.07 -23.45 12.83
C LYS A 302 -14.83 -24.32 13.13
N ARG A 303 -13.85 -24.37 12.22
CA ARG A 303 -12.61 -25.14 12.43
C ARG A 303 -11.81 -24.62 13.63
N ALA A 304 -11.75 -23.30 13.82
CA ALA A 304 -11.09 -22.67 14.97
C ALA A 304 -11.78 -23.02 16.29
N LEU A 305 -13.12 -23.02 16.32
CA LEU A 305 -13.90 -23.45 17.49
C LEU A 305 -13.70 -24.93 17.79
N ASP A 306 -13.78 -25.81 16.78
CA ASP A 306 -13.56 -27.26 16.94
C ASP A 306 -12.14 -27.56 17.43
N TYR A 307 -11.12 -26.87 16.90
CA TYR A 307 -9.74 -26.98 17.36
C TYR A 307 -9.56 -26.48 18.81
N ALA A 308 -9.99 -25.25 19.12
CA ALA A 308 -9.88 -24.66 20.46
C ALA A 308 -10.66 -25.45 21.53
N GLY A 309 -11.81 -26.02 21.14
CA GLY A 309 -12.57 -26.94 21.98
C GLY A 309 -11.81 -28.23 22.26
N SER A 310 -11.20 -28.84 21.23
CA SER A 310 -10.46 -30.10 21.38
C SER A 310 -9.29 -29.97 22.37
N GLN A 311 -8.58 -28.83 22.37
CA GLN A 311 -7.51 -28.52 23.33
C GLN A 311 -8.00 -28.45 24.79
N GLN A 312 -9.30 -28.23 25.00
CA GLN A 312 -9.95 -28.18 26.32
C GLN A 312 -10.86 -29.39 26.58
N ASN A 313 -10.75 -30.46 25.78
CA ASN A 313 -11.58 -31.67 25.86
C ASN A 313 -13.10 -31.39 25.73
N MET A 314 -13.48 -30.40 24.92
CA MET A 314 -14.87 -30.06 24.60
C MET A 314 -15.12 -29.98 23.09
N SER A 315 -16.38 -30.03 22.65
CA SER A 315 -16.72 -29.80 21.24
C SER A 315 -16.61 -28.30 20.88
N GLY A 316 -16.46 -27.97 19.59
CA GLY A 316 -16.47 -26.57 19.14
C GLY A 316 -17.78 -25.85 19.45
N LYS A 317 -18.91 -26.57 19.48
CA LYS A 317 -20.18 -26.01 19.98
C LYS A 317 -20.10 -25.64 21.47
N GLN A 318 -19.56 -26.51 22.32
CA GLN A 318 -19.38 -26.19 23.75
C GLN A 318 -18.41 -25.03 23.95
N MET A 319 -17.38 -24.92 23.11
CA MET A 319 -16.47 -23.77 23.10
C MET A 319 -17.21 -22.48 22.73
N ALA A 320 -18.02 -22.50 21.66
CA ALA A 320 -18.85 -21.38 21.25
C ALA A 320 -19.88 -20.96 22.32
N ASP A 321 -20.55 -21.94 22.93
CA ASP A 321 -21.51 -21.70 24.03
C ASP A 321 -20.81 -21.13 25.28
N SER A 322 -19.57 -21.55 25.55
CA SER A 322 -18.74 -20.99 26.64
C SER A 322 -18.29 -19.56 26.34
N LEU A 323 -17.86 -19.25 25.11
CA LEU A 323 -17.51 -17.89 24.69
C LEU A 323 -18.71 -16.94 24.84
N LYS A 324 -19.89 -17.33 24.32
CA LYS A 324 -21.14 -16.57 24.48
C LYS A 324 -21.48 -16.28 25.95
N ALA A 325 -21.25 -17.24 26.84
CA ALA A 325 -21.46 -17.05 28.28
C ALA A 325 -20.40 -16.17 28.96
N MET A 326 -19.16 -16.20 28.49
CA MET A 326 -18.04 -15.41 29.05
C MET A 326 -17.99 -13.96 28.54
N THR A 327 -18.39 -13.69 27.30
CA THR A 327 -18.33 -12.35 26.69
C THR A 327 -18.98 -11.26 27.56
N PRO A 328 -20.21 -11.41 28.09
CA PRO A 328 -20.81 -10.40 28.97
C PRO A 328 -20.01 -10.18 30.27
N ILE A 329 -19.41 -11.24 30.82
CA ILE A 329 -18.64 -11.20 32.08
C ILE A 329 -17.32 -10.46 31.88
N MET A 330 -16.64 -10.68 30.76
CA MET A 330 -15.40 -9.98 30.40
C MET A 330 -15.68 -8.48 30.15
N LEU A 331 -16.76 -8.17 29.42
CA LEU A 331 -17.12 -6.79 29.08
C LEU A 331 -17.66 -5.98 30.27
N ALA A 332 -18.27 -6.64 31.27
CA ALA A 332 -18.74 -5.97 32.49
C ALA A 332 -17.61 -5.23 33.23
N GLN A 333 -16.35 -5.68 33.11
CA GLN A 333 -15.18 -5.03 33.69
C GLN A 333 -14.90 -3.64 33.09
N LEU A 334 -15.33 -3.40 31.84
CA LEU A 334 -15.15 -2.11 31.17
C LEU A 334 -16.13 -1.05 31.67
N ASN A 335 -17.23 -1.47 32.33
CA ASN A 335 -18.32 -0.60 32.79
C ASN A 335 -18.96 0.24 31.65
N ILE A 336 -19.25 -0.41 30.51
CA ILE A 336 -19.85 0.21 29.31
C ILE A 336 -21.09 -0.61 28.87
N PRO A 337 -22.28 -0.37 29.46
CA PRO A 337 -23.46 -1.23 29.24
C PRO A 337 -23.91 -1.32 27.78
N GLU A 338 -23.81 -0.24 27.01
CA GLU A 338 -24.21 -0.20 25.61
C GLU A 338 -23.30 -1.09 24.74
N LEU A 339 -21.98 -0.95 24.90
CA LEU A 339 -21.00 -1.79 24.21
C LEU A 339 -21.11 -3.26 24.65
N GLN A 340 -21.31 -3.51 25.95
CA GLN A 340 -21.53 -4.85 26.48
C GLN A 340 -22.72 -5.53 25.79
N ASN A 341 -23.85 -4.82 25.65
CA ASN A 341 -25.03 -5.34 24.97
C ASN A 341 -24.79 -5.57 23.47
N ALA A 342 -24.21 -4.59 22.77
CA ALA A 342 -23.94 -4.68 21.33
C ALA A 342 -22.99 -5.84 20.98
N VAL A 343 -21.85 -5.94 21.67
CA VAL A 343 -20.87 -7.01 21.44
C VAL A 343 -21.45 -8.37 21.84
N SER A 344 -22.17 -8.48 22.96
CA SER A 344 -22.79 -9.75 23.36
C SER A 344 -23.84 -10.21 22.35
N ALA A 345 -24.66 -9.30 21.80
CA ALA A 345 -25.61 -9.63 20.75
C ALA A 345 -24.91 -10.08 19.46
N ALA A 346 -23.89 -9.35 19.00
CA ALA A 346 -23.13 -9.70 17.80
C ALA A 346 -22.40 -11.04 17.95
N VAL A 347 -21.74 -11.29 19.10
CA VAL A 347 -21.05 -12.56 19.38
C VAL A 347 -22.03 -13.73 19.44
N ASN A 348 -23.22 -13.56 20.03
CA ASN A 348 -24.26 -14.59 20.00
C ASN A 348 -24.68 -14.93 18.56
N THR A 349 -25.08 -13.91 17.79
CA THR A 349 -25.50 -14.07 16.38
C THR A 349 -24.42 -14.71 15.51
N PHE A 350 -23.17 -14.25 15.63
CA PHE A 350 -22.05 -14.76 14.84
C PHE A 350 -21.69 -16.20 15.23
N LEU A 351 -21.65 -16.55 16.52
CA LEU A 351 -21.26 -17.90 16.95
C LEU A 351 -22.36 -18.96 16.78
N ASP A 352 -23.62 -18.55 16.61
CA ASP A 352 -24.72 -19.46 16.28
C ASP A 352 -24.79 -19.80 14.77
N ASP A 353 -24.45 -18.84 13.90
CA ASP A 353 -24.46 -18.99 12.44
C ASP A 353 -23.39 -18.07 11.81
N PRO A 354 -22.10 -18.47 11.76
CA PRO A 354 -21.01 -17.59 11.32
C PRO A 354 -21.16 -17.18 9.85
N LYS A 355 -21.38 -15.88 9.60
CA LYS A 355 -21.37 -15.30 8.24
C LYS A 355 -20.55 -14.04 8.17
N SER A 356 -20.85 -13.04 9.01
CA SER A 356 -20.07 -11.81 9.08
C SER A 356 -19.98 -11.26 10.49
N LEU A 357 -18.87 -10.62 10.83
CA LEU A 357 -18.68 -9.83 12.04
C LEU A 357 -18.07 -8.49 11.66
N THR A 358 -18.79 -7.40 11.93
CA THR A 358 -18.36 -6.04 11.61
C THR A 358 -18.15 -5.26 12.91
N VAL A 359 -16.95 -4.69 13.08
CA VAL A 359 -16.64 -3.66 14.08
C VAL A 359 -16.34 -2.38 13.33
N SER A 360 -16.98 -1.27 13.70
CA SER A 360 -16.66 0.04 13.14
C SER A 360 -16.56 1.10 14.23
N ALA A 361 -15.79 2.13 13.95
CA ALA A 361 -15.68 3.35 14.74
C ALA A 361 -15.85 4.51 13.76
N ALA A 362 -16.88 5.34 13.99
CA ALA A 362 -17.24 6.47 13.14
C ALA A 362 -17.72 7.61 14.05
N PRO A 363 -16.80 8.42 14.62
CA PRO A 363 -17.14 9.57 15.43
C PRO A 363 -17.90 10.63 14.60
N GLU A 364 -18.73 11.44 15.25
CA GLU A 364 -19.49 12.52 14.57
C GLU A 364 -18.59 13.63 14.00
N LYS A 365 -17.34 13.72 14.47
CA LYS A 365 -16.31 14.69 14.08
C LYS A 365 -14.93 14.05 14.20
N PRO A 366 -13.92 14.52 13.45
CA PRO A 366 -12.53 14.10 13.63
C PRO A 366 -12.09 14.24 15.09
N VAL A 367 -11.51 13.19 15.66
CA VAL A 367 -11.04 13.14 17.05
C VAL A 367 -9.52 13.21 17.06
N PRO A 368 -8.90 14.30 17.57
CA PRO A 368 -7.45 14.41 17.66
C PRO A 368 -6.85 13.25 18.47
N PHE A 369 -5.75 12.67 17.99
CA PHE A 369 -5.09 11.53 18.66
C PHE A 369 -4.73 11.85 20.14
N PRO A 370 -4.26 13.06 20.52
CA PRO A 370 -4.04 13.42 21.93
C PRO A 370 -5.31 13.34 22.79
N THR A 371 -6.49 13.60 22.23
CA THR A 371 -7.78 13.44 22.93
C THR A 371 -8.08 11.97 23.21
N ILE A 372 -7.76 11.08 22.27
CA ILE A 372 -7.90 9.62 22.43
C ILE A 372 -6.98 9.14 23.56
N VAL A 373 -5.70 9.55 23.55
CA VAL A 373 -4.74 9.19 24.61
C VAL A 373 -5.17 9.74 25.97
N GLY A 374 -5.60 11.01 26.04
CA GLY A 374 -6.10 11.62 27.27
C GLY A 374 -7.34 10.92 27.82
N ALA A 375 -8.29 10.53 26.95
CA ALA A 375 -9.46 9.76 27.34
C ALA A 375 -9.10 8.34 27.79
N ALA A 376 -8.13 7.66 27.15
CA ALA A 376 -7.64 6.36 27.57
C ALA A 376 -7.03 6.38 28.98
N MET A 377 -6.32 7.46 29.35
CA MET A 377 -5.70 7.60 30.67
C MET A 377 -6.68 8.08 31.75
N GLY A 378 -7.62 8.97 31.42
CA GLY A 378 -8.50 9.62 32.41
C GLY A 378 -9.89 9.00 32.55
N ALA A 379 -10.48 8.48 31.46
CA ALA A 379 -11.84 7.96 31.42
C ALA A 379 -12.03 6.92 30.29
N PRO A 380 -11.30 5.78 30.30
CA PRO A 380 -11.25 4.83 29.17
C PRO A 380 -12.62 4.25 28.81
N ASN A 381 -13.57 4.21 29.75
CA ASN A 381 -14.95 3.78 29.53
C ASN A 381 -15.75 4.71 28.61
N THR A 382 -15.27 5.94 28.33
CA THR A 382 -15.91 6.89 27.41
C THR A 382 -15.47 6.72 25.96
N LEU A 383 -14.32 6.05 25.71
CA LEU A 383 -13.73 5.95 24.37
C LEU A 383 -14.68 5.35 23.31
N PRO A 384 -15.44 4.27 23.58
CA PRO A 384 -16.32 3.70 22.55
C PRO A 384 -17.44 4.65 22.13
N GLN A 385 -17.91 5.52 23.04
CA GLN A 385 -18.90 6.55 22.72
C GLN A 385 -18.26 7.69 21.91
N VAL A 386 -17.08 8.17 22.33
CA VAL A 386 -16.33 9.24 21.63
C VAL A 386 -15.97 8.83 20.20
N LEU A 387 -15.58 7.57 19.99
CA LEU A 387 -15.19 7.02 18.69
C LEU A 387 -16.38 6.47 17.88
N GLY A 388 -17.62 6.58 18.38
CA GLY A 388 -18.82 6.09 17.68
C GLY A 388 -18.78 4.59 17.38
N VAL A 389 -18.26 3.77 18.31
CA VAL A 389 -18.04 2.33 18.11
C VAL A 389 -19.35 1.57 17.97
N LYS A 390 -19.44 0.74 16.93
CA LYS A 390 -20.57 -0.17 16.65
C LYS A 390 -20.04 -1.56 16.36
N VAL A 391 -20.80 -2.56 16.78
CA VAL A 391 -20.53 -3.97 16.49
C VAL A 391 -21.81 -4.63 16.00
N SER A 392 -21.73 -5.25 14.83
CA SER A 392 -22.81 -5.99 14.17
C SER A 392 -22.31 -7.35 13.72
N ALA A 393 -23.23 -8.30 13.54
CA ALA A 393 -22.94 -9.61 12.99
C ALA A 393 -24.05 -10.04 12.04
N ASN A 394 -23.65 -10.75 10.98
CA ASN A 394 -24.52 -11.24 9.90
C ASN A 394 -25.28 -10.10 9.20
N ASP A 395 -24.60 -8.95 9.05
CA ASP A 395 -25.01 -7.74 8.32
C ASP A 395 -24.41 -7.68 6.90
#